data_AF-A0A935WNU0-F1
#
_entry.id   AF-A0A935WNU0-F1
#
_cell.length_a   1.000
_cell.length_b   1.000
_cell.length_c   1.000
_cell.angle_alpha   90.00
_cell.angle_beta   90.00
_cell.angle_gamma   90.00
#
_symmetry.space_group_name_H-M   'P 1'
#
loop_
_entity.id
_entity.type
_entity.pdbx_description
1 polymer ?
#
loop_
_entity_poly.entity_id
_entity_poly.type
_entity_poly.pdbx_seq_one_letter_code
_entity_poly.pdbx_strand_id
1 'polypeptide(L)'
;MSSDWVDHERGLLLLPDSKTGRKTIYLNAPALQLLTTIPRTSPYVFPSPQGDKPRADLNRPWRAVVRRSGLTALRLHDLRHTHASIGAGAGLGLPVIGKLLGHTQASTTNRYAHLDAHPLRAASDRIGSEIMNAIGQRSAGNYSAVRPLGQARRKYA
;
A
#
# COMPACT_ATOMS: atom_id res chain seq x y z
N MET A 1 6.14 -11.70 -17.84
CA MET A 1 4.74 -11.38 -17.51
C MET A 1 3.97 -11.26 -18.81
N SER A 2 3.07 -12.21 -19.09
CA SER A 2 2.16 -12.13 -20.24
C SER A 2 1.17 -10.98 -20.04
N SER A 3 0.65 -10.45 -21.14
CA SER A 3 -0.38 -9.40 -21.10
C SER A 3 -1.76 -9.95 -20.75
N ASP A 4 -2.00 -11.21 -21.06
CA ASP A 4 -3.25 -11.92 -20.70
C ASP A 4 -3.41 -12.11 -19.19
N TRP A 5 -2.36 -11.81 -18.42
CA TRP A 5 -2.39 -11.85 -16.96
C TRP A 5 -3.01 -10.58 -16.36
N VAL A 6 -3.26 -9.54 -17.17
CA VAL A 6 -3.88 -8.29 -16.73
C VAL A 6 -5.37 -8.32 -17.02
N ASP A 7 -6.16 -8.36 -15.95
CA ASP A 7 -7.62 -8.19 -16.01
C ASP A 7 -7.92 -6.69 -15.84
N HIS A 8 -8.12 -6.01 -16.97
CA HIS A 8 -8.36 -4.58 -17.01
C HIS A 8 -9.73 -4.17 -16.44
N GLU A 9 -10.73 -5.04 -16.54
CA GLU A 9 -12.09 -4.76 -16.04
C GLU A 9 -12.13 -4.82 -14.51
N ARG A 10 -11.51 -5.84 -13.92
CA ARG A 10 -11.49 -6.02 -12.46
C ARG A 10 -10.31 -5.33 -11.79
N GLY A 11 -9.38 -4.78 -12.56
CA GLY A 11 -8.18 -4.14 -12.05
C GLY A 11 -7.23 -5.11 -11.37
N LEU A 12 -7.02 -6.30 -11.93
CA LEU A 12 -6.21 -7.35 -11.32
C LEU A 12 -5.02 -7.71 -12.20
N LEU A 13 -3.90 -8.03 -11.55
CA LEU A 13 -2.78 -8.71 -12.15
C LEU A 13 -2.69 -10.14 -11.56
N LEU A 14 -2.92 -11.12 -12.40
CA LEU A 14 -3.00 -12.54 -12.07
C LEU A 14 -1.68 -13.22 -12.40
N LEU A 15 -0.85 -13.46 -11.39
CA LEU A 15 0.44 -14.14 -11.55
C LEU A 15 0.25 -15.65 -11.35
N PRO A 16 0.30 -16.48 -12.41
CA PRO A 16 0.08 -17.91 -12.29
C PRO A 16 1.28 -18.65 -11.65
N ASP A 17 2.48 -18.09 -11.78
CA ASP A 17 3.76 -18.71 -11.45
C ASP A 17 4.71 -17.72 -10.73
N SER A 18 4.41 -17.37 -9.47
CA SER A 18 5.34 -16.59 -8.65
C SER A 18 6.21 -17.48 -7.75
N LYS A 19 7.26 -16.90 -7.15
CA LYS A 19 8.15 -17.57 -6.17
C LYS A 19 7.39 -18.26 -5.03
N THR A 20 6.17 -17.82 -4.70
CA THR A 20 5.35 -18.45 -3.65
C THR A 20 4.01 -18.97 -4.19
N GLY A 21 3.97 -19.39 -5.46
CA GLY A 21 2.76 -19.88 -6.12
C GLY A 21 1.91 -18.78 -6.75
N ARG A 22 0.64 -19.07 -6.99
CA ARG A 22 -0.30 -18.11 -7.62
C ARG A 22 -0.49 -16.88 -6.73
N LYS A 23 -0.49 -15.69 -7.34
CA LYS A 23 -0.74 -14.43 -6.64
C LYS A 23 -1.67 -13.54 -7.46
N THR A 24 -2.60 -12.89 -6.76
CA THR A 24 -3.42 -11.81 -7.31
C THR A 24 -2.93 -10.48 -6.74
N ILE A 25 -2.60 -9.55 -7.61
CA ILE A 25 -2.24 -8.17 -7.26
C ILE A 25 -3.38 -7.26 -7.68
N TYR A 26 -3.84 -6.41 -6.77
CA TYR A 26 -4.85 -5.39 -7.06
C TYR A 26 -4.16 -4.16 -7.64
N LEU A 27 -4.52 -3.78 -8.85
CA LEU A 27 -3.99 -2.62 -9.54
C LEU A 27 -4.87 -1.41 -9.23
N ASN A 28 -4.24 -0.30 -8.84
CA ASN A 28 -4.95 0.96 -8.68
C ASN A 28 -5.24 1.62 -10.04
N ALA A 29 -6.17 2.57 -10.07
CA ALA A 29 -6.55 3.27 -11.30
C ALA A 29 -5.35 3.91 -12.04
N PRO A 30 -4.39 4.60 -11.37
CA PRO A 30 -3.20 5.11 -12.05
C PRO A 30 -2.36 4.02 -12.73
N ALA A 31 -2.18 2.85 -12.10
CA ALA A 31 -1.44 1.75 -12.70
C ALA A 31 -2.17 1.19 -13.93
N LEU A 32 -3.49 1.03 -13.86
CA LEU A 32 -4.30 0.59 -15.01
C LEU A 32 -4.22 1.57 -16.17
N GLN A 33 -4.34 2.87 -15.89
CA GLN A 33 -4.20 3.92 -16.89
C GLN A 33 -2.82 3.89 -17.55
N LEU A 34 -1.74 3.69 -16.76
CA LEU A 34 -0.41 3.54 -17.34
C LEU A 34 -0.33 2.32 -18.27
N LEU A 35 -0.92 1.19 -17.88
CA LEU A 35 -0.91 -0.02 -18.70
C LEU A 35 -1.63 0.16 -20.04
N THR A 36 -2.69 0.97 -20.11
CA THR A 36 -3.39 1.25 -21.39
C THR A 36 -2.59 2.16 -22.32
N THR A 37 -1.68 2.98 -21.79
CA THR A 37 -0.83 3.86 -22.61
C THR A 37 0.36 3.15 -23.25
N ILE A 38 0.71 1.94 -22.79
CA ILE A 38 1.87 1.20 -23.31
C ILE A 38 1.48 0.52 -24.63
N PRO A 39 2.15 0.82 -25.76
CA PRO A 39 1.87 0.17 -27.03
C PRO A 39 2.02 -1.36 -26.94
N ARG A 40 1.04 -2.09 -27.46
CA ARG A 40 1.05 -3.56 -27.50
C ARG A 40 1.86 -4.06 -28.70
N THR A 41 3.18 -4.16 -28.54
CA THR A 41 4.09 -4.64 -29.59
C THR A 41 4.58 -6.08 -29.43
N SER A 42 4.22 -6.74 -28.34
CA SER A 42 4.56 -8.15 -28.06
C SER A 42 3.49 -8.81 -27.20
N PRO A 43 3.56 -10.12 -26.88
CA PRO A 43 2.69 -10.75 -25.88
C PRO A 43 2.97 -10.31 -24.44
N TYR A 44 4.12 -9.67 -24.17
CA TYR A 44 4.54 -9.32 -22.82
C TYR A 44 4.16 -7.88 -22.46
N VAL A 45 3.81 -7.63 -21.20
CA VAL A 45 3.51 -6.27 -20.73
C VAL A 45 4.76 -5.39 -20.82
N PHE A 46 5.90 -5.92 -20.40
CA PHE A 46 7.20 -5.28 -20.51
C PHE A 46 8.15 -6.20 -21.29
N PRO A 47 8.29 -6.01 -22.62
CA PRO A 47 9.18 -6.83 -23.43
C PRO A 47 10.67 -6.53 -23.19
N SER A 48 11.51 -7.49 -23.57
CA SER A 48 12.93 -7.31 -23.86
C SER A 48 13.11 -6.26 -24.97
N PRO A 49 14.31 -5.67 -25.14
CA PRO A 49 14.57 -4.78 -26.27
C PRO A 49 14.27 -5.42 -27.63
N GLN A 50 14.42 -6.74 -27.75
CA GLN A 50 14.14 -7.52 -28.96
C GLN A 50 12.66 -7.89 -29.13
N GLY A 51 11.82 -7.72 -28.10
CA GLY A 51 10.38 -8.04 -28.15
C GLY A 51 10.01 -9.51 -27.98
N ASP A 52 10.99 -10.40 -28.03
CA ASP A 52 10.83 -11.86 -28.07
C ASP A 52 10.61 -12.52 -26.70
N LYS A 53 10.96 -11.82 -25.62
CA LYS A 53 10.98 -12.35 -24.25
C LYS A 53 10.47 -11.30 -23.26
N PRO A 54 10.00 -11.70 -22.07
CA PRO A 54 9.75 -10.73 -21.01
C PRO A 54 11.07 -10.09 -20.58
N ARG A 55 11.01 -8.83 -20.13
CA ARG A 55 12.17 -8.14 -19.57
C ARG A 55 12.76 -8.91 -18.38
N ALA A 56 14.05 -9.22 -18.47
CA ALA A 56 14.75 -10.04 -17.48
C ALA A 56 15.09 -9.29 -16.18
N ASP A 57 15.46 -8.01 -16.28
CA ASP A 57 15.81 -7.19 -15.11
C ASP A 57 15.29 -5.74 -15.22
N LEU A 58 15.18 -5.11 -14.05
CA LEU A 58 14.79 -3.71 -13.91
C LEU A 58 15.96 -2.80 -13.49
N ASN A 59 17.19 -3.32 -13.39
CA ASN A 59 18.32 -2.59 -12.82
C ASN A 59 18.74 -1.39 -13.70
N ARG A 60 18.85 -1.61 -15.01
CA ARG A 60 19.17 -0.52 -15.96
C ARG A 60 18.07 0.55 -16.04
N PRO A 61 16.78 0.20 -16.24
CA PRO A 61 15.73 1.22 -16.27
C PRO A 61 15.56 1.92 -14.91
N TRP A 62 15.71 1.20 -13.79
CA TRP A 62 15.65 1.80 -12.46
C TRP A 62 16.74 2.85 -12.23
N ARG A 63 18.00 2.54 -12.57
CA ARG A 63 19.09 3.53 -12.50
C ARG A 63 18.82 4.77 -13.34
N ALA A 64 18.19 4.62 -14.49
CA ALA A 64 17.80 5.76 -15.33
C ALA A 64 16.67 6.59 -14.69
N VAL A 65 15.71 5.97 -13.99
CA VAL A 65 14.68 6.67 -13.23
C VAL A 65 15.30 7.44 -12.07
N VAL A 66 16.13 6.80 -11.25
CA VAL A 66 16.80 7.43 -10.09
C VAL A 66 17.69 8.61 -10.51
N ARG A 67 18.47 8.45 -11.59
CA ARG A 67 19.30 9.56 -12.11
C ARG A 67 18.45 10.75 -12.55
N ARG A 68 17.29 10.51 -13.17
CA ARG A 68 16.39 11.58 -13.65
C ARG A 68 15.59 12.23 -12.53
N SER A 69 15.35 11.53 -11.42
CA SER A 69 14.61 12.09 -10.28
C SER A 69 15.48 12.99 -9.39
N GLY A 70 16.80 12.98 -9.54
CA GLY A 70 17.73 13.72 -8.67
C GLY A 70 17.84 13.14 -7.25
N LEU A 71 17.23 11.98 -6.99
CA LEU A 71 17.29 11.32 -5.68
C LEU A 71 18.52 10.42 -5.58
N THR A 72 19.16 10.40 -4.41
CA THR A 72 20.31 9.52 -4.13
C THR A 72 19.90 8.30 -3.32
N ALA A 73 20.61 7.19 -3.49
CA ALA A 73 20.48 5.96 -2.70
C ALA A 73 19.10 5.26 -2.70
N LEU A 74 18.24 5.56 -3.69
CA LEU A 74 16.91 4.95 -3.80
C LEU A 74 16.97 3.53 -4.40
N ARG A 75 16.42 2.56 -3.67
CA ARG A 75 16.25 1.16 -4.10
C ARG A 75 14.83 0.93 -4.58
N LEU A 76 14.64 -0.02 -5.50
CA LEU A 76 13.31 -0.37 -6.00
C LEU A 76 12.36 -0.82 -4.86
N HIS A 77 12.91 -1.50 -3.84
CA HIS A 77 12.14 -1.95 -2.67
C HIS A 77 11.64 -0.77 -1.80
N ASP A 78 12.25 0.41 -1.89
CA ASP A 78 11.80 1.58 -1.15
C ASP A 78 10.43 2.04 -1.64
N LEU A 79 10.10 1.88 -2.93
CA LEU A 79 8.75 2.16 -3.45
C LEU A 79 7.68 1.31 -2.74
N ARG A 80 8.02 0.06 -2.43
CA ARG A 80 7.12 -0.85 -1.70
C ARG A 80 6.96 -0.42 -0.25
N HIS A 81 8.04 0.06 0.38
CA HIS A 81 7.97 0.66 1.71
C HIS A 81 7.12 1.93 1.71
N THR A 82 7.31 2.83 0.74
CA THR A 82 6.51 4.04 0.59
C THR A 82 5.02 3.72 0.43
N HIS A 83 4.65 2.76 -0.42
CA HIS A 83 3.26 2.32 -0.56
C HIS A 83 2.65 1.86 0.78
N ALA A 84 3.39 1.08 1.55
CA ALA A 84 2.95 0.59 2.85
C ALA A 84 2.82 1.71 3.89
N SER A 85 3.79 2.62 3.96
CA SER A 85 3.79 3.77 4.86
C SER A 85 2.65 4.73 4.57
N ILE A 86 2.36 5.00 3.29
CA ILE A 86 1.20 5.81 2.89
C ILE A 86 -0.10 5.13 3.35
N GLY A 87 -0.24 3.83 3.12
CA GLY A 87 -1.42 3.08 3.57
C GLY A 87 -1.61 3.11 5.10
N ALA A 88 -0.53 2.91 5.85
CA ALA A 88 -0.56 2.96 7.32
C ALA A 88 -0.90 4.37 7.82
N GLY A 89 -0.28 5.41 7.23
CA GLY A 89 -0.60 6.81 7.56
C GLY A 89 -2.05 7.20 7.21
N ALA A 90 -2.65 6.55 6.22
CA ALA A 90 -4.07 6.69 5.89
C ALA A 90 -5.01 5.86 6.80
N GLY A 91 -4.47 5.16 7.80
CA GLY A 91 -5.24 4.35 8.75
C GLY A 91 -5.73 3.01 8.20
N LEU A 92 -5.14 2.50 7.11
CA LEU A 92 -5.43 1.15 6.65
C LEU A 92 -4.85 0.12 7.62
N GLY A 93 -5.67 -0.86 8.01
CA GLY A 93 -5.21 -1.93 8.87
C GLY A 93 -4.04 -2.73 8.27
N LEU A 94 -3.05 -3.06 9.09
CA LEU A 94 -1.86 -3.83 8.69
C LEU A 94 -2.17 -5.13 7.94
N PRO A 95 -3.26 -5.90 8.25
CA PRO A 95 -3.61 -7.08 7.46
C PRO A 95 -3.96 -6.74 5.99
N VAL A 96 -4.67 -5.63 5.76
CA VAL A 96 -5.03 -5.15 4.42
C VAL A 96 -3.78 -4.74 3.67
N ILE A 97 -2.91 -3.94 4.30
CA ILE A 97 -1.63 -3.53 3.73
C ILE A 97 -0.77 -4.76 3.38
N GLY A 98 -0.66 -5.74 4.29
CA GLY A 98 0.09 -6.97 4.06
C GLY A 98 -0.42 -7.75 2.85
N LYS A 99 -1.74 -7.84 2.68
CA LYS A 99 -2.37 -8.50 1.54
C LYS A 99 -2.12 -7.75 0.22
N LEU A 100 -2.23 -6.41 0.21
CA LEU A 100 -1.91 -5.58 -0.96
C LEU A 100 -0.44 -5.73 -1.39
N LEU A 101 0.46 -5.87 -0.42
CA LEU A 101 1.86 -6.13 -0.68
C LEU A 101 2.11 -7.58 -1.11
N GLY A 102 1.23 -8.53 -0.78
CA GLY A 102 1.44 -9.95 -1.03
C GLY A 102 2.44 -10.59 -0.06
N HIS A 103 2.52 -10.07 1.17
CA HIS A 103 3.23 -10.70 2.28
C HIS A 103 2.49 -11.96 2.72
N THR A 104 3.23 -13.06 2.90
CA THR A 104 2.68 -14.31 3.43
C THR A 104 2.66 -14.33 4.95
N GLN A 105 3.52 -13.54 5.59
CA GLN A 105 3.63 -13.43 7.05
C GLN A 105 3.24 -12.04 7.52
N ALA A 106 2.35 -11.96 8.52
CA ALA A 106 1.92 -10.70 9.11
C ALA A 106 3.08 -9.90 9.73
N SER A 107 4.08 -10.60 10.29
CA SER A 107 5.29 -10.02 10.89
C SER A 107 6.04 -9.07 9.95
N THR A 108 6.02 -9.32 8.63
CA THR A 108 6.68 -8.46 7.64
C THR A 108 6.05 -7.07 7.55
N THR A 109 4.76 -6.96 7.87
CA THR A 109 4.01 -5.69 7.84
C THR A 109 4.04 -4.96 9.19
N ASN A 110 4.37 -5.63 10.30
CA ASN A 110 4.43 -5.01 11.63
C ASN A 110 5.43 -3.86 11.73
N ARG A 111 6.42 -3.78 10.82
CA ARG A 111 7.34 -2.65 10.76
C ARG A 111 6.64 -1.30 10.55
N TYR A 112 5.39 -1.26 10.08
CA TYR A 112 4.62 -0.03 9.88
C TYR A 112 3.66 0.30 11.02
N ALA A 113 3.53 -0.56 12.04
CA ALA A 113 2.57 -0.39 13.15
C ALA A 113 2.75 0.93 13.92
N HIS A 114 3.97 1.47 13.96
CA HIS A 114 4.27 2.72 14.64
C HIS A 114 3.69 3.96 13.94
N LEU A 115 3.29 3.84 12.66
CA LEU A 115 2.65 4.93 11.90
C LEU A 115 1.14 5.05 12.23
N ASP A 116 0.61 4.13 13.03
CA ASP A 116 -0.83 3.92 13.26
C ASP A 116 -1.36 4.66 14.51
N ALA A 117 -0.53 5.42 15.23
CA ALA A 117 -0.90 5.99 16.53
C ALA A 117 -2.02 7.06 16.48
N HIS A 118 -2.09 7.86 15.40
CA HIS A 118 -3.17 8.84 15.20
C HIS A 118 -4.50 8.18 14.77
N PRO A 119 -4.49 7.18 13.87
CA PRO A 119 -5.67 6.36 13.55
C PRO A 119 -6.33 5.68 14.74
N LEU A 120 -5.58 5.17 15.72
CA LEU A 120 -6.16 4.43 16.86
C LEU A 120 -7.16 5.27 17.66
N ARG A 121 -6.87 6.56 17.86
CA ARG A 121 -7.78 7.46 18.57
C ARG A 121 -9.05 7.72 17.75
N ALA A 122 -8.89 8.05 16.47
CA ALA A 122 -10.02 8.26 15.57
C ALA A 122 -10.89 6.99 15.43
N ALA A 123 -10.27 5.81 15.39
CA ALA A 123 -10.96 4.52 15.37
C ALA A 123 -11.76 4.28 16.66
N SER A 124 -11.16 4.55 17.82
CA SER A 124 -11.86 4.46 19.11
C SER A 124 -13.06 5.42 19.18
N ASP A 125 -12.88 6.66 18.75
CA ASP A 125 -13.94 7.67 18.75
C ASP A 125 -15.09 7.28 17.78
N ARG A 126 -14.75 6.72 16.61
CA ARG A 126 -15.74 6.18 15.66
C ARG A 126 -16.50 4.99 16.23
N ILE A 127 -15.81 4.01 16.80
CA ILE A 127 -16.44 2.84 17.43
C ILE A 127 -17.41 3.28 18.54
N GLY A 128 -16.96 4.17 19.43
CA GLY A 128 -17.81 4.72 20.48
C GLY A 128 -19.05 5.42 19.93
N SER A 129 -18.89 6.21 18.86
CA SER A 129 -20.01 6.90 18.21
C SER A 129 -21.04 5.95 17.60
N GLU A 130 -20.60 4.90 16.90
CA GLU A 130 -21.49 3.89 16.30
C GLU A 130 -22.25 3.10 17.38
N ILE A 131 -21.57 2.74 18.48
CA ILE A 131 -22.20 2.08 19.64
C ILE A 131 -23.26 2.98 20.27
N MET A 132 -22.96 4.27 20.49
CA MET A 132 -23.91 5.23 21.05
C MET A 132 -25.14 5.43 20.15
N ASN A 133 -24.93 5.49 18.83
CA ASN A 133 -26.00 5.57 17.85
C ASN A 133 -26.91 4.33 17.93
N ALA A 134 -26.33 3.13 18.05
CA ALA A 134 -27.07 1.87 18.14
C ALA A 134 -27.87 1.74 19.47
N ILE A 135 -27.38 2.32 20.56
CA ILE A 135 -28.04 2.31 21.89
C ILE A 135 -29.16 3.37 21.97
N GLY A 136 -29.36 4.19 20.93
CA GLY A 136 -30.48 5.15 20.85
C GLY A 136 -30.26 6.44 21.64
N GLN A 137 -29.05 6.69 22.16
CA GLN A 137 -28.73 7.95 22.81
C GLN A 137 -28.22 8.97 21.78
N ARG A 138 -29.12 9.85 21.30
CA ARG A 138 -28.70 11.09 20.63
C ARG A 138 -27.97 11.96 21.66
N SER A 139 -26.75 12.36 21.32
CA SER A 139 -25.77 12.99 22.21
C SER A 139 -26.35 14.04 23.15
N ALA A 140 -26.39 13.72 24.45
CA ALA A 140 -26.46 14.68 25.54
C ALA A 140 -25.28 14.42 26.47
N GLY A 141 -24.10 14.89 26.07
CA GLY A 141 -22.89 14.71 26.85
C GLY A 141 -21.82 15.70 26.45
N ASN A 142 -21.70 16.79 27.22
CA ASN A 142 -20.54 17.67 27.19
C ASN A 142 -19.32 16.86 27.67
N TYR A 143 -18.69 16.10 26.78
CA TYR A 143 -17.41 15.49 27.07
C TYR A 143 -16.36 16.60 27.03
N SER A 144 -15.81 16.94 28.20
CA SER A 144 -14.64 17.81 28.30
C SER A 144 -13.53 17.25 27.43
N ALA A 145 -12.92 18.12 26.61
CA ALA A 145 -11.92 17.76 25.61
C ALA A 145 -10.87 16.82 26.20
N VAL A 146 -10.91 15.54 25.80
CA VAL A 146 -9.95 14.55 26.25
C VAL A 146 -8.57 14.99 25.77
N ARG A 147 -7.67 15.27 26.71
CA ARG A 147 -6.33 15.78 26.40
C ARG A 147 -5.54 14.80 25.51
N PRO A 148 -4.77 15.31 24.54
CA PRO A 148 -3.89 14.48 23.72
C PRO A 148 -2.89 13.69 24.58
N LEU A 149 -2.59 12.45 24.17
CA LEU A 149 -1.66 11.53 24.86
C LEU A 149 -0.21 12.06 24.97
N GLY A 150 0.12 13.23 24.43
CA GLY A 150 1.46 13.84 24.46
C GLY A 150 1.71 14.89 25.56
N GLN A 151 0.74 15.21 26.42
CA GLN A 151 0.90 16.26 27.46
C GLN A 151 0.90 15.72 28.91
N ALA A 152 1.22 14.45 29.12
CA ALA A 152 1.54 13.95 30.45
C ALA A 152 2.95 14.46 30.87
N ARG A 153 2.96 15.36 31.86
CA ARG A 153 4.14 16.03 32.42
C ARG A 153 5.24 15.02 32.76
N ARG A 154 6.44 15.22 32.21
CA ARG A 154 7.67 14.84 32.91
C ARG A 154 7.77 15.67 34.18
N LYS A 155 7.44 15.07 35.31
CA LYS A 155 7.89 15.49 36.64
C LYS A 155 8.04 14.24 37.48
N TYR A 156 9.23 13.67 37.53
CA TYR A 156 9.92 13.16 38.72
C TYR A 156 11.40 13.01 38.35
N ALA A 157 12.23 13.65 39.19
CA ALA A 157 13.69 13.58 39.39
C ALA A 157 14.59 13.18 38.22
#